data_AF-A0AAU7JFN6-F1
#
_entry.id   AF-A0AAU7JFN6-F1
#
_cell.length_a   1.000
_cell.length_b   1.000
_cell.length_c   1.000
_cell.angle_alpha   90.00
_cell.angle_beta   90.00
_cell.angle_gamma   90.00
#
_symmetry.space_group_name_H-M   'P 1'
#
loop_
_entity.id
_entity.type
_entity.pdbx_description
1 polymer ?
#
loop_
_entity_poly.entity_id
_entity_poly.type
_entity_poly.pdbx_seq_one_letter_code
_entity_poly.pdbx_strand_id
1 'polypeptide(L)'
;MSPETPPRASPPGRTPVAPPPPTATGLRGRCPRCGKGHLFSGFLKLAPCCEVCGLSYDFADPADGPAFFAMMIMSFPVLGFALWYDAAYQPSWWGHLLVSLPLLLLLCVAPLRPLKGWLVCSQYYYKAEEGRLAPQERPEAAPPAIVAELRDEKARRTEG
;
A
#
# COMPACT_ATOMS: atom_id res chain seq x y z
N MET A 1 -20.91 17.38 13.34
CA MET A 1 -20.33 18.32 12.36
C MET A 1 -18.87 18.51 12.73
N SER A 2 -18.08 17.47 12.49
CA SER A 2 -16.66 17.44 12.85
C SER A 2 -15.83 17.96 11.68
N PRO A 3 -14.75 18.69 11.97
CA PRO A 3 -14.14 19.63 11.05
C PRO A 3 -13.54 18.89 9.86
N GLU A 4 -13.86 19.38 8.67
CA GLU A 4 -13.10 19.06 7.48
C GLU A 4 -11.63 19.28 7.80
N THR A 5 -10.83 18.22 7.75
CA THR A 5 -9.38 18.36 7.84
C THR A 5 -8.98 19.22 6.65
N PRO A 6 -8.43 20.43 6.86
CA PRO A 6 -8.11 21.30 5.75
C PRO A 6 -7.12 20.57 4.84
N PRO A 7 -7.26 20.67 3.50
CA PRO A 7 -6.27 20.13 2.59
C PRO A 7 -4.90 20.68 3.02
N ARG A 8 -4.00 19.81 3.48
CA ARG A 8 -2.69 20.24 4.01
C ARG A 8 -2.07 21.18 3.00
N ALA A 9 -1.93 22.44 3.40
CA ALA A 9 -1.50 23.52 2.55
C ALA A 9 -0.23 23.11 1.80
N SER A 10 -0.24 23.27 0.48
CA SER A 10 0.96 23.12 -0.32
C SER A 10 2.01 24.12 0.20
N PRO A 11 3.29 23.71 0.35
CA PRO A 11 4.33 24.64 0.74
C PRO A 11 4.36 25.83 -0.24
N PRO A 12 4.48 27.07 0.26
CA PRO A 12 4.40 28.27 -0.56
C PRO A 12 5.59 28.29 -1.52
N GLY A 13 5.33 28.23 -2.83
CA GLY A 13 6.37 28.44 -3.86
C GLY A 13 6.46 27.43 -5.00
N ARG A 14 5.52 26.50 -5.18
CA ARG A 14 5.58 25.51 -6.29
C ARG A 14 4.35 25.59 -7.19
N THR A 15 4.57 26.00 -8.44
CA THR A 15 3.54 26.01 -9.50
C THR A 15 2.88 24.64 -9.63
N PRO A 16 1.54 24.57 -9.75
CA PRO A 16 0.82 23.32 -9.94
C PRO A 16 1.12 22.78 -11.33
N VAL A 17 2.20 22.00 -11.47
CA VAL A 17 2.43 21.18 -12.64
C VAL A 17 1.43 20.03 -12.56
N ALA A 18 0.66 19.82 -13.64
CA ALA A 18 -0.26 18.68 -13.72
C ALA A 18 0.48 17.39 -13.35
N PRO A 19 -0.10 16.53 -12.50
CA PRO A 19 0.58 15.32 -12.08
C PRO A 19 0.89 14.47 -13.32
N PRO A 20 2.16 14.07 -13.53
CA PRO A 20 2.50 13.21 -14.65
C PRO A 20 1.75 11.87 -14.53
N PRO A 21 1.50 11.17 -15.65
CA PRO A 21 0.73 9.93 -15.64
C PRO A 21 1.36 8.90 -14.66
N PRO A 22 0.55 8.22 -13.84
CA PRO A 22 1.02 7.33 -12.79
C PRO A 22 1.77 6.10 -13.34
N THR A 23 1.44 5.68 -14.57
CA THR A 23 2.09 4.57 -15.27
C THR A 23 3.56 4.85 -15.57
N ALA A 24 3.87 6.02 -16.14
CA ALA A 24 5.25 6.38 -16.49
C ALA A 24 6.11 6.75 -15.27
N THR A 25 5.49 7.36 -14.27
CA THR A 25 6.17 7.90 -13.09
C THR A 25 6.36 6.83 -12.02
N GLY A 26 5.35 5.98 -11.82
CA GLY A 26 5.37 4.87 -10.87
C GLY A 26 6.29 3.71 -11.32
N LEU A 27 6.28 3.35 -12.61
CA LEU A 27 7.19 2.33 -13.14
C LEU A 27 8.67 2.73 -12.99
N ARG A 28 8.96 4.03 -13.06
CA ARG A 28 10.31 4.60 -12.89
C ARG A 28 10.67 4.91 -11.44
N GLY A 29 9.77 4.67 -10.48
CA GLY A 29 10.02 4.95 -9.05
C GLY A 29 10.26 6.43 -8.76
N ARG A 30 9.53 7.33 -9.45
CA ARG A 30 9.64 8.77 -9.26
C ARG A 30 8.42 9.33 -8.52
N CYS A 31 8.60 10.51 -7.94
CA CYS A 31 7.56 11.19 -7.19
C CYS A 31 6.32 11.49 -8.05
N PRO A 32 5.10 11.14 -7.59
CA PRO A 32 3.85 11.33 -8.36
C PRO A 32 3.48 12.80 -8.56
N ARG A 33 3.99 13.72 -7.72
CA ARG A 33 3.72 15.16 -7.81
C ARG A 33 4.71 15.90 -8.70
N CYS A 34 6.01 15.62 -8.58
CA CYS A 34 7.04 16.39 -9.29
C CYS A 34 7.73 15.64 -10.43
N GLY A 35 7.58 14.31 -10.52
CA GLY A 35 8.20 13.48 -11.55
C GLY A 35 9.74 13.44 -11.55
N LYS A 36 10.40 14.08 -10.58
CA LYS A 36 11.87 14.24 -10.50
C LYS A 36 12.49 13.57 -9.28
N GLY A 37 11.86 13.69 -8.11
CA GLY A 37 12.39 13.09 -6.87
C GLY A 37 12.22 11.56 -6.84
N HIS A 38 13.08 10.89 -6.08
CA HIS A 38 13.01 9.45 -5.87
C HIS A 38 11.87 9.07 -4.91
N LEU A 39 11.12 8.04 -5.27
CA LEU A 39 10.06 7.47 -4.44
C LEU A 39 10.62 6.50 -3.40
N PHE A 40 11.68 5.78 -3.75
CA PHE A 40 12.30 4.76 -2.93
C PHE A 40 13.66 5.24 -2.41
N SER A 41 13.91 5.09 -1.10
CA SER A 41 15.19 5.40 -0.45
C SER A 41 16.15 4.20 -0.43
N GLY A 42 15.70 3.03 -0.88
CA GLY A 42 16.49 1.81 -0.94
C GLY A 42 16.00 0.86 -2.03
N PHE A 43 16.03 -0.45 -1.74
CA PHE A 43 15.60 -1.45 -2.71
C PHE A 43 14.07 -1.52 -2.85
N LEU A 44 13.35 -1.68 -1.73
CA LEU A 44 11.87 -1.61 -1.66
C LEU A 44 11.36 -0.61 -0.61
N LYS A 45 12.26 0.06 0.12
CA LYS A 45 11.91 0.98 1.19
C LYS A 45 11.43 2.31 0.61
N LEU A 46 10.23 2.73 0.99
CA LEU A 46 9.68 4.03 0.62
C LEU A 46 10.42 5.14 1.37
N ALA A 47 10.69 6.26 0.70
CA ALA A 47 11.19 7.45 1.38
C ALA A 47 10.10 8.04 2.29
N PRO A 48 10.42 8.76 3.38
CA PRO A 48 9.41 9.42 4.20
C PRO A 48 8.84 10.68 3.50
N CYS A 49 9.68 11.39 2.74
CA CYS A 49 9.29 12.57 2.00
C CYS A 49 10.08 12.72 0.70
N CYS A 50 9.53 13.49 -0.23
CA CYS A 50 10.20 13.79 -1.48
C CYS A 50 11.26 14.89 -1.31
N GLU A 51 12.52 14.62 -1.67
CA GLU A 51 13.63 15.59 -1.73
C GLU A 51 13.34 16.76 -2.68
N VAL A 52 12.68 16.39 -3.79
CA VAL A 52 11.93 17.19 -4.75
C VAL A 52 11.07 18.25 -4.09
N CYS A 53 9.85 17.79 -3.76
CA CYS A 53 8.67 18.58 -3.48
C CYS A 53 8.18 18.60 -2.05
N GLY A 54 8.87 17.92 -1.14
CA GLY A 54 8.46 17.81 0.26
C GLY A 54 7.15 17.06 0.45
N LEU A 55 6.67 16.32 -0.56
CA LEU A 55 5.48 15.48 -0.43
C LEU A 55 5.80 14.35 0.56
N SER A 56 5.04 14.26 1.66
CA SER A 56 5.10 13.15 2.60
C SER A 56 4.46 11.91 1.98
N TYR A 57 5.14 10.76 2.06
CA TYR A 57 4.66 9.50 1.50
C TYR A 57 3.87 8.63 2.51
N ASP A 58 3.51 9.18 3.67
CA ASP A 58 2.73 8.51 4.73
C ASP A 58 1.33 8.03 4.28
N PHE A 59 0.82 8.54 3.15
CA PHE A 59 -0.45 8.08 2.58
C PHE A 59 -0.34 6.71 1.91
N ALA A 60 0.87 6.23 1.64
CA ALA A 60 1.08 4.94 1.00
C ALA A 60 1.05 3.84 2.05
N ASP A 61 0.05 2.97 1.95
CA ASP A 61 -0.11 1.83 2.85
C ASP A 61 1.06 0.83 2.69
N PRO A 62 1.72 0.40 3.78
CA PRO A 62 2.68 -0.70 3.74
C PRO A 62 2.06 -2.05 3.33
N ALA A 63 0.74 -2.26 3.52
CA ALA A 63 0.05 -3.52 3.20
C ALA A 63 -0.53 -3.55 1.78
N ASP A 64 0.34 -3.58 0.77
CA ASP A 64 -0.04 -3.64 -0.66
C ASP A 64 -0.75 -4.97 -1.03
N GLY A 65 -2.05 -5.10 -0.74
CA GLY A 65 -2.89 -6.22 -1.17
C GLY A 65 -2.80 -6.55 -2.68
N PRO A 66 -2.73 -5.57 -3.59
CA PRO A 66 -2.51 -5.83 -5.02
C PRO A 66 -1.15 -6.48 -5.34
N ALA A 67 -0.11 -6.24 -4.53
CA ALA A 67 1.19 -6.87 -4.72
C ALA A 67 1.14 -8.37 -4.45
N PHE A 68 0.30 -8.81 -3.50
CA PHE A 68 0.07 -10.24 -3.25
C PHE A 68 -0.50 -10.95 -4.48
N PHE A 69 -1.51 -10.36 -5.13
CA PHE A 69 -2.10 -10.94 -6.34
C PHE A 69 -1.11 -11.02 -7.50
N ALA A 70 -0.26 -10.00 -7.67
CA ALA A 70 0.78 -10.03 -8.70
C ALA A 70 1.81 -11.14 -8.46
N MET A 71 2.18 -11.40 -7.20
CA MET A 71 3.11 -12.49 -6.85
C MET A 71 2.50 -13.87 -7.11
N MET A 72 1.20 -14.05 -6.83
CA MET A 72 0.47 -15.27 -7.17
C MET A 72 0.49 -15.53 -8.68
N ILE A 73 0.20 -14.52 -9.50
CA ILE A 73 0.19 -14.64 -10.96
C ILE A 73 1.60 -14.96 -11.49
N MET A 74 2.64 -14.31 -10.96
CA MET A 74 4.03 -14.53 -11.38
C MET A 74 4.58 -15.90 -10.95
N SER A 75 3.99 -16.55 -9.95
CA SER A 75 4.45 -17.86 -9.47
C SER A 75 4.19 -18.99 -10.47
N PHE A 76 3.07 -18.94 -11.22
CA PHE A 76 2.73 -19.95 -12.23
C PHE A 76 3.77 -20.10 -13.35
N PRO A 77 4.19 -19.04 -14.06
CA PRO A 77 5.18 -19.16 -15.11
C PRO A 77 6.56 -19.57 -14.57
N VAL A 78 6.92 -19.14 -13.36
CA VAL A 78 8.16 -19.57 -12.70
C VAL A 78 8.15 -21.07 -12.44
N LEU A 79 7.07 -21.58 -11.84
CA LEU A 79 6.92 -23.01 -11.57
C LEU A 79 6.89 -23.82 -12.86
N GLY A 80 6.15 -23.36 -13.88
CA GLY A 80 6.11 -24.00 -15.19
C GLY A 80 7.49 -24.07 -15.84
N PHE A 81 8.27 -22.99 -15.79
CA PHE A 81 9.64 -22.99 -16.30
C PHE A 81 10.54 -23.95 -15.51
N ALA A 82 10.46 -23.95 -14.18
CA ALA A 82 11.27 -24.81 -13.33
C ALA A 82 11.00 -26.29 -13.62
N LEU A 83 9.73 -26.68 -13.72
CA LEU A 83 9.33 -28.05 -14.05
C LEU A 83 9.75 -28.46 -15.47
N TRP A 84 9.62 -27.55 -16.45
CA TRP A 84 10.08 -27.79 -17.81
C TRP A 84 11.60 -27.97 -17.88
N TYR A 85 12.35 -27.13 -17.17
CA TYR A 85 13.82 -27.20 -17.12
C TYR A 85 14.30 -28.52 -16.51
N ASP A 86 13.63 -28.99 -15.44
CA ASP A 86 13.92 -30.28 -14.80
C ASP A 86 13.65 -31.46 -15.73
N ALA A 87 12.50 -31.43 -16.42
CA ALA A 87 12.08 -32.49 -17.33
C ALA A 87 12.95 -32.57 -18.60
N ALA A 88 13.41 -31.43 -19.11
CA ALA A 88 14.15 -31.38 -20.37
C ALA A 88 15.65 -31.69 -20.20
N TYR A 89 16.28 -31.27 -19.10
CA TYR A 89 17.74 -31.30 -18.98
C TYR A 89 18.27 -32.22 -17.87
N GLN A 90 17.42 -32.77 -16.98
CA GLN A 90 17.83 -33.59 -15.83
C GLN A 90 19.10 -33.05 -15.14
N PRO A 91 19.15 -31.74 -14.82
CA PRO A 91 20.39 -31.13 -14.37
C PRO A 91 20.77 -31.66 -12.99
N SER A 92 22.08 -31.67 -12.71
CA SER A 92 22.55 -31.87 -11.34
C SER A 92 21.96 -30.83 -10.39
N TRP A 93 21.86 -31.15 -9.11
CA TRP A 93 21.27 -30.27 -8.09
C TRP A 93 21.86 -28.85 -8.08
N TRP A 94 23.15 -28.70 -8.39
CA TRP A 94 23.80 -27.40 -8.55
C TRP A 94 23.32 -26.62 -9.76
N GLY A 95 23.16 -27.29 -10.91
CA GLY A 95 22.64 -26.66 -12.12
C GLY A 95 21.22 -26.15 -11.91
N HIS A 96 20.40 -26.95 -11.20
CA HIS A 96 19.07 -26.55 -10.79
C HIS A 96 19.10 -25.32 -9.89
N LEU A 97 19.90 -25.32 -8.81
CA LEU A 97 20.01 -24.20 -7.89
C LEU A 97 20.52 -22.92 -8.60
N LEU A 98 21.59 -23.03 -9.37
CA LEU A 98 22.26 -21.87 -10.00
C LEU A 98 21.46 -21.24 -11.14
N VAL A 99 20.53 -21.97 -11.76
CA VAL A 99 19.68 -21.44 -12.83
C VAL A 99 18.31 -21.00 -12.29
N SER A 100 17.65 -21.85 -11.49
CA SER A 100 16.30 -21.57 -11.00
C SER A 100 16.28 -20.45 -9.96
N LEU A 101 17.27 -20.35 -9.07
CA LEU A 101 17.31 -19.36 -7.99
C LEU A 101 17.46 -17.91 -8.51
N PRO A 102 18.42 -17.58 -9.40
CA PRO A 102 18.48 -16.23 -9.96
C PRO A 102 17.28 -15.93 -10.86
N LEU A 103 16.73 -16.93 -11.56
CA LEU A 103 15.52 -16.73 -12.36
C LEU A 103 14.30 -16.41 -11.48
N LEU A 104 14.11 -17.15 -10.40
CA LEU A 104 13.07 -16.90 -9.39
C LEU A 104 13.24 -15.50 -8.80
N LEU A 105 14.44 -15.15 -8.36
CA LEU A 105 14.74 -13.81 -7.85
C LEU A 105 14.43 -12.75 -8.90
N LEU A 106 14.85 -12.93 -10.15
CA LEU A 106 14.59 -11.97 -11.22
C LEU A 106 13.09 -11.81 -11.47
N LEU A 107 12.35 -12.91 -11.62
CA LEU A 107 10.91 -12.88 -11.92
C LEU A 107 10.06 -12.39 -10.75
N CYS A 108 10.47 -12.62 -9.50
CA CYS A 108 9.74 -12.14 -8.34
C CYS A 108 10.12 -10.68 -8.00
N VAL A 109 11.41 -10.36 -7.98
CA VAL A 109 11.89 -9.07 -7.48
C VAL A 109 11.77 -7.96 -8.52
N ALA A 110 12.05 -8.25 -9.80
CA ALA A 110 11.98 -7.23 -10.85
C ALA A 110 10.59 -6.59 -11.00
N PRO A 111 9.45 -7.32 -10.92
CA PRO A 111 8.13 -6.70 -11.00
C PRO A 111 7.64 -6.08 -9.68
N LEU A 112 8.14 -6.52 -8.52
CA LEU A 112 7.72 -5.96 -7.22
C LEU A 112 7.99 -4.46 -7.12
N ARG A 113 9.17 -4.02 -7.58
CA ARG A 113 9.58 -2.63 -7.52
C ARG A 113 8.72 -1.67 -8.38
N PRO A 114 8.51 -1.93 -9.69
CA PRO A 114 7.63 -1.11 -10.53
C PRO A 114 6.17 -1.19 -10.08
N LEU A 115 5.69 -2.35 -9.63
CA LEU A 115 4.31 -2.51 -9.18
C LEU A 115 4.04 -1.66 -7.94
N LYS A 116 4.92 -1.73 -6.93
CA LYS A 116 4.82 -0.90 -5.72
C LYS A 116 4.87 0.59 -6.08
N GLY A 117 5.75 0.98 -6.99
CA GLY A 117 5.85 2.38 -7.45
C GLY A 117 4.60 2.86 -8.18
N TRP A 118 4.01 1.99 -9.01
CA TRP A 118 2.76 2.27 -9.72
C TRP A 118 1.55 2.37 -8.78
N LEU A 119 1.47 1.50 -7.76
CA LEU A 119 0.40 1.52 -6.77
C LEU A 119 0.42 2.81 -5.95
N VAL A 120 1.58 3.19 -5.41
CA VAL A 120 1.73 4.45 -4.66
C VAL A 120 1.37 5.67 -5.51
N CYS A 121 1.80 5.69 -6.78
CA CYS A 121 1.43 6.78 -7.68
C CYS A 121 -0.08 6.80 -8.00
N SER A 122 -0.71 5.64 -8.10
CA SER A 122 -2.15 5.51 -8.36
C SER A 122 -2.98 5.89 -7.13
N GLN A 123 -2.56 5.51 -5.92
CA GLN A 123 -3.18 5.96 -4.66
C GLN A 123 -3.17 7.48 -4.55
N TYR A 124 -2.05 8.12 -4.91
CA TYR A 124 -1.95 9.58 -4.96
C TYR A 124 -2.87 10.20 -6.03
N TYR A 125 -2.95 9.60 -7.23
CA TYR A 125 -3.75 10.14 -8.33
C TYR A 125 -5.26 10.02 -8.06
N TYR A 126 -5.71 8.87 -7.55
CA TYR A 126 -7.12 8.61 -7.26
C TYR A 126 -7.58 9.10 -5.88
N LYS A 127 -6.67 9.67 -5.06
CA LYS A 127 -6.95 10.13 -3.68
C LYS A 127 -7.66 9.07 -2.85
N ALA A 128 -7.19 7.83 -2.94
CA ALA A 128 -7.70 6.73 -2.14
C ALA A 128 -7.13 6.85 -0.72
N GLU A 129 -7.69 7.75 0.08
CA GLU A 129 -7.44 7.78 1.53
C GLU A 129 -8.27 6.68 2.21
N GLU A 130 -7.70 6.03 3.20
CA GLU A 130 -8.43 5.08 4.03
C GLU A 130 -9.60 5.78 4.73
N GLY A 131 -10.75 5.10 4.75
CA GLY A 131 -11.90 5.53 5.55
C GLY A 131 -11.53 5.47 7.02
N ARG A 132 -11.02 6.57 7.57
CA ARG A 132 -10.78 6.67 9.01
C ARG A 132 -12.13 6.66 9.70
N LEU A 133 -12.45 5.57 10.38
CA LEU A 133 -13.59 5.52 11.28
C LEU A 133 -13.42 6.70 12.24
N ALA A 134 -14.38 7.62 12.25
CA ALA A 134 -14.42 8.63 13.30
C ALA A 134 -14.32 7.87 14.63
N PRO A 135 -13.53 8.34 15.61
CA PRO A 135 -13.59 7.80 16.94
C PRO A 135 -15.06 7.69 17.30
N GLN A 136 -15.56 6.46 17.47
CA GLN A 136 -16.86 6.27 18.07
C GLN A 136 -16.66 6.91 19.43
N GLU A 137 -17.29 8.06 19.67
CA GLU A 137 -17.50 8.56 21.01
C GLU A 137 -18.23 7.41 21.72
N ARG A 138 -17.48 6.47 22.27
CA ARG A 138 -17.92 5.70 23.41
C ARG A 138 -18.26 6.80 24.40
N PRO A 139 -19.54 6.99 24.76
CA PRO A 139 -19.90 8.02 25.72
C PRO A 139 -18.98 7.83 26.92
N GLU A 140 -18.04 8.77 27.10
CA GLU A 140 -17.21 8.87 28.28
C GLU A 140 -18.20 8.95 29.44
N ALA A 141 -18.46 7.80 30.07
CA ALA A 141 -19.46 7.61 31.11
C ALA A 141 -20.80 8.33 30.83
N ALA A 142 -21.77 7.63 30.22
CA ALA A 142 -23.17 8.03 30.41
C ALA A 142 -23.40 8.32 31.91
N PRO A 143 -23.99 9.46 32.28
CA PRO A 143 -24.20 9.81 33.68
C PRO A 143 -24.78 8.60 34.41
N PRO A 144 -24.32 8.27 35.64
CA PRO A 144 -24.69 7.03 36.32
C PRO A 144 -26.22 6.82 36.41
N ALA A 145 -26.99 7.91 36.36
CA ALA A 145 -28.46 7.90 36.24
C ALA A 145 -28.97 7.16 34.97
N ILE A 146 -28.37 7.38 33.80
CA ILE A 146 -28.81 6.76 32.53
C ILE A 146 -28.47 5.26 32.53
N VAL A 147 -27.32 4.88 33.10
CA VAL A 147 -26.93 3.46 33.23
C VAL A 147 -27.85 2.74 34.23
N ALA A 148 -28.30 3.41 35.28
CA ALA A 148 -29.27 2.88 36.24
C ALA A 148 -30.66 2.71 35.60
N GLU A 149 -31.17 3.71 34.89
CA GLU A 149 -32.48 3.59 34.20
C GLU A 149 -32.49 2.48 33.15
N LEU A 150 -31.42 2.34 32.36
CA LEU A 150 -31.30 1.25 31.39
C LEU A 150 -31.19 -0.14 32.04
N ARG A 151 -30.65 -0.23 33.26
CA ARG A 151 -30.59 -1.48 34.03
C ARG A 151 -31.97 -1.84 34.58
N ASP A 152 -32.71 -0.87 35.11
CA ASP A 152 -34.06 -1.06 35.65
C ASP A 152 -35.07 -1.41 34.55
N GLU A 153 -34.96 -0.79 33.38
CA GLU A 153 -35.82 -1.10 32.24
C GLU A 153 -35.58 -2.53 31.72
N LYS A 154 -34.32 -3.00 31.72
CA LYS A 154 -34.00 -4.40 31.39
C LYS A 154 -34.55 -5.37 32.43
N ALA A 155 -34.42 -5.07 33.73
CA ALA A 155 -34.94 -5.92 34.79
C ALA A 155 -36.46 -6.14 34.64
N ARG A 156 -37.22 -5.04 34.43
CA ARG A 156 -38.67 -5.11 34.18
C ARG A 156 -39.05 -5.91 32.93
N ARG A 157 -38.20 -5.92 31.90
CA ARG A 157 -38.45 -6.65 30.64
C ARG A 157 -38.20 -8.16 30.73
N THR A 158 -37.48 -8.62 31.76
CA THR A 158 -37.22 -10.06 32.00
C THR A 158 -38.24 -10.72 32.91
N GLU A 159 -39.06 -9.93 33.60
CA GLU A 159 -40.06 -10.41 34.57
C GLU A 159 -41.49 -10.46 34.00
N GLY A 160 -41.69 -10.06 32.74
CA GLY A 160 -42.95 -10.16 31.99
C GLY A 160 -42.81 -11.07 30.78
#